data_AF-A0A3D9HA16-F1
#
_entry.id   AF-A0A3D9HA16-F1
#
_cell.length_a   1.000
_cell.length_b   1.000
_cell.length_c   1.000
_cell.angle_alpha   90.00
_cell.angle_beta   90.00
_cell.angle_gamma   90.00
#
_symmetry.space_group_name_H-M   'P 1'
#
loop_
_entity.id
_entity.type
_entity.pdbx_description
1 polymer ?
#
loop_
_entity_poly.entity_id
_entity_poly.type
_entity_poly.pdbx_seq_one_letter_code
_entity_poly.pdbx_strand_id
1 'polypeptide(L)'
;MKKLSILTLLLATLMFSACSSDDSNSESDVNNDDYLYFISGKINGEPFVYGQKETATTLDYSLLFSGNSITTTCAYYPDNGGLNYAIGVYPNFDNEARPNMSFDFIRMYLCGSEDSAAQMFNDAFPISSYDYAISDNVVNGSTGDISVSYSPDSTVEEWYSTLGGDQSGSNFEITSSTNTNVIFGAQTIEISQLLEGNFSLKLYNTENPTDVIEITEGQFKLPMTFD
;
A
#
# COMPACT_ATOMS: atom_id res chain seq x y z
N MET A 1 -82.88 -4.59 13.35
CA MET A 1 -81.77 -5.53 13.07
C MET A 1 -80.68 -4.78 12.31
N LYS A 2 -79.46 -5.30 12.34
CA LYS A 2 -78.15 -4.63 12.25
C LYS A 2 -77.88 -3.71 11.04
N LYS A 3 -76.99 -2.76 11.32
CA LYS A 3 -76.39 -1.70 10.49
C LYS A 3 -75.55 -2.28 9.34
N LEU A 4 -75.57 -1.62 8.17
CA LEU A 4 -74.57 -1.80 7.12
C LEU A 4 -73.89 -0.45 6.86
N SER A 5 -72.60 -0.39 7.16
CA SER A 5 -71.67 0.70 6.88
C SER A 5 -70.31 0.06 6.63
N ILE A 6 -69.37 0.80 6.03
CA ILE A 6 -67.98 0.46 5.60
C ILE A 6 -67.96 0.33 4.07
N LEU A 7 -67.58 1.32 3.23
CA LEU A 7 -66.41 2.25 3.26
C LEU A 7 -65.12 1.43 3.43
N THR A 8 -64.24 1.22 2.47
CA THR A 8 -63.37 2.25 1.90
C THR A 8 -62.47 1.57 0.85
N LEU A 9 -62.22 2.32 -0.21
CA LEU A 9 -61.21 2.17 -1.24
C LEU A 9 -59.78 2.22 -0.64
N LEU A 10 -58.81 1.51 -1.23
CA LEU A 10 -57.49 1.99 -1.71
C LEU A 10 -56.32 1.00 -1.46
N LEU A 11 -55.54 0.86 -2.53
CA LEU A 11 -54.09 0.60 -2.57
C LEU A 11 -53.56 -0.83 -2.36
N ALA A 12 -53.54 -1.55 -3.48
CA ALA A 12 -52.59 -2.63 -3.75
C ALA A 12 -51.15 -2.10 -3.65
N THR A 13 -50.47 -2.47 -2.57
CA THR A 13 -49.04 -2.27 -2.38
C THR A 13 -48.31 -3.49 -2.93
N LEU A 14 -47.34 -3.22 -3.79
CA LEU A 14 -46.40 -4.15 -4.40
C LEU A 14 -45.71 -5.00 -3.33
N MET A 15 -46.03 -6.29 -3.28
CA MET A 15 -45.20 -7.31 -2.65
C MET A 15 -44.19 -7.79 -3.69
N PHE A 16 -43.05 -7.10 -3.77
CA PHE A 16 -41.81 -7.72 -4.24
C PHE A 16 -41.39 -8.74 -3.18
N SER A 17 -41.44 -10.02 -3.53
CA SER A 17 -40.95 -11.10 -2.68
C SER A 17 -39.42 -11.06 -2.62
N ALA A 18 -38.93 -10.75 -1.43
CA ALA A 18 -37.75 -11.30 -0.76
C ALA A 18 -36.46 -11.51 -1.57
N CYS A 19 -35.49 -10.64 -1.23
CA CYS A 19 -34.07 -10.87 -1.32
C CYS A 19 -33.67 -12.23 -0.75
N SER A 20 -32.91 -13.00 -1.52
CA SER A 20 -31.92 -13.92 -0.98
C SER A 20 -30.67 -13.09 -0.71
N SER A 21 -30.58 -12.50 0.48
CA SER A 21 -29.34 -11.93 0.99
C SER A 21 -28.47 -13.08 1.47
N ASP A 22 -27.77 -13.72 0.54
CA ASP A 22 -26.50 -14.33 0.88
C ASP A 22 -25.51 -13.17 1.00
N ASP A 23 -25.58 -12.46 2.13
CA ASP A 23 -24.48 -11.64 2.63
C ASP A 23 -23.40 -12.62 3.08
N SER A 24 -22.73 -13.25 2.12
CA SER A 24 -21.40 -13.78 2.37
C SER A 24 -20.54 -12.57 2.64
N ASN A 25 -20.37 -12.26 3.92
CA ASN A 25 -19.32 -11.39 4.42
C ASN A 25 -18.00 -12.07 4.03
N SER A 26 -17.57 -11.89 2.78
CA SER A 26 -16.23 -12.23 2.34
C SER A 26 -15.33 -11.17 2.96
N GLU A 27 -15.01 -11.36 4.24
CA GLU A 27 -13.72 -10.93 4.75
C GLU A 27 -12.71 -11.47 3.74
N SER A 28 -12.16 -10.58 2.92
CA SER A 28 -11.08 -10.89 2.02
C SER A 28 -9.82 -11.06 2.86
N ASP A 29 -9.79 -12.12 3.68
CA ASP A 29 -8.60 -12.55 4.38
C ASP A 29 -7.63 -13.04 3.30
N VAL A 30 -6.73 -12.15 2.88
CA VAL A 30 -5.63 -12.52 2.00
C VAL A 30 -4.72 -13.43 2.83
N ASN A 31 -4.54 -14.65 2.35
CA ASN A 31 -3.57 -15.55 2.96
C ASN A 31 -2.17 -15.19 2.46
N ASN A 32 -1.30 -14.70 3.35
CA ASN A 32 0.07 -14.29 3.04
C ASN A 32 0.89 -15.37 2.33
N ASP A 33 0.59 -16.65 2.59
CA ASP A 33 1.30 -17.80 2.00
C ASP A 33 0.94 -18.04 0.53
N ASP A 34 -0.19 -17.50 0.03
CA ASP A 34 -0.61 -17.71 -1.36
C ASP A 34 0.10 -16.77 -2.35
N TYR A 35 0.81 -15.76 -1.85
CA TYR A 35 1.40 -14.66 -2.63
C TYR A 35 2.91 -14.53 -2.41
N LEU A 36 3.65 -14.32 -3.50
CA LEU A 36 5.07 -13.94 -3.44
C LEU A 36 5.21 -12.53 -2.86
N TYR A 37 4.35 -11.62 -3.33
CA TYR A 37 4.22 -10.25 -2.84
C TYR A 37 2.82 -9.72 -3.17
N PHE A 38 2.32 -8.80 -2.35
CA PHE A 38 1.04 -8.16 -2.59
C PHE A 38 0.87 -6.87 -1.77
N ILE A 39 -0.09 -6.08 -2.20
CA ILE A 39 -0.77 -5.04 -1.42
C ILE A 39 -2.27 -5.29 -1.56
N SER A 40 -2.98 -5.35 -0.44
CA SER A 40 -4.43 -5.59 -0.39
C SER A 40 -5.12 -4.68 0.62
N GLY A 41 -6.44 -4.67 0.59
CA GLY A 41 -7.29 -3.97 1.54
C GLY A 41 -8.66 -3.68 0.95
N LYS A 42 -9.31 -2.63 1.44
CA LYS A 42 -10.59 -2.12 0.91
C LYS A 42 -10.44 -0.67 0.50
N ILE A 43 -10.58 -0.37 -0.79
CA ILE A 43 -10.59 0.99 -1.32
C ILE A 43 -12.03 1.50 -1.36
N ASN A 44 -12.34 2.54 -0.57
CA ASN A 44 -13.69 3.05 -0.38
C ASN A 44 -14.72 1.95 -0.02
N GLY A 45 -14.28 0.92 0.73
CA GLY A 45 -15.09 -0.24 1.11
C GLY A 45 -15.03 -1.44 0.14
N GLU A 46 -14.51 -1.27 -1.07
CA GLU A 46 -14.41 -2.34 -2.07
C GLU A 46 -13.09 -3.11 -1.93
N PRO A 47 -13.11 -4.45 -1.81
CA PRO A 47 -11.90 -5.24 -1.60
C PRO A 47 -11.00 -5.25 -2.84
N PHE A 48 -9.69 -5.21 -2.63
CA PHE A 48 -8.68 -5.37 -3.68
C PHE A 48 -7.50 -6.21 -3.22
N VAL A 49 -6.84 -6.85 -4.18
CA VAL A 49 -5.52 -7.47 -4.00
C VAL A 49 -4.71 -7.24 -5.27
N TYR A 50 -3.60 -6.53 -5.15
CA TYR A 50 -2.64 -6.28 -6.21
C TYR A 50 -1.35 -7.01 -5.87
N GLY A 51 -0.96 -8.00 -6.66
CA GLY A 51 0.21 -8.82 -6.33
C GLY A 51 0.37 -10.05 -7.21
N GLN A 52 1.37 -10.84 -6.89
CA GLN A 52 1.72 -12.05 -7.62
C GLN A 52 1.50 -13.28 -6.74
N LYS A 53 0.61 -14.18 -7.17
CA LYS A 53 0.42 -15.47 -6.52
C LYS A 53 1.61 -16.40 -6.74
N GLU A 54 1.95 -17.21 -5.74
CA GLU A 54 3.04 -18.21 -5.85
C GLU A 54 2.75 -19.25 -6.95
N THR A 55 1.48 -19.59 -7.13
CA THR A 55 1.03 -20.62 -8.08
C THR A 55 0.79 -20.09 -9.49
N ALA A 56 0.86 -18.78 -9.71
CA ALA A 56 0.57 -18.20 -11.00
C ALA A 56 1.68 -18.50 -12.01
N THR A 57 1.28 -18.96 -13.19
CA THR A 57 2.20 -19.32 -14.30
C THR A 57 2.53 -18.14 -15.21
N THR A 58 1.87 -17.01 -15.00
CA THR A 58 2.08 -15.76 -15.72
C THR A 58 2.25 -14.63 -14.72
N LEU A 59 3.05 -13.63 -15.08
CA LEU A 59 3.26 -12.43 -14.28
C LEU A 59 2.02 -11.53 -14.40
N ASP A 60 1.39 -11.22 -13.28
CA ASP A 60 0.19 -10.39 -13.19
C ASP A 60 0.55 -8.96 -12.78
N TYR A 61 1.21 -8.84 -11.63
CA TYR A 61 1.85 -7.62 -11.15
C TYR A 61 3.35 -7.84 -11.07
N SER A 62 4.15 -6.90 -11.53
CA SER A 62 5.59 -6.82 -11.26
C SER A 62 5.87 -5.96 -10.03
N LEU A 63 7.02 -6.19 -9.39
CA LEU A 63 7.54 -5.26 -8.41
C LEU A 63 8.01 -3.98 -9.10
N LEU A 64 7.56 -2.84 -8.58
CA LEU A 64 8.07 -1.54 -8.95
C LEU A 64 9.12 -1.13 -7.92
N PHE A 65 10.37 -1.04 -8.35
CA PHE A 65 11.45 -0.48 -7.54
C PHE A 65 11.68 0.96 -8.01
N SER A 66 11.32 1.92 -7.17
CA SER A 66 11.60 3.34 -7.41
C SER A 66 12.51 3.88 -6.31
N GLY A 67 13.25 4.95 -6.58
CA GLY A 67 14.05 5.61 -5.53
C GLY A 67 15.36 4.92 -5.11
N ASN A 68 15.67 3.71 -5.60
CA ASN A 68 16.90 2.96 -5.29
C ASN A 68 18.17 3.50 -5.97
N SER A 69 18.25 4.79 -6.26
CA SER A 69 19.49 5.36 -6.79
C SER A 69 20.27 5.97 -5.65
N ILE A 70 21.32 5.25 -5.23
CA ILE A 70 22.46 5.80 -4.48
C ILE A 70 23.11 6.87 -5.38
N THR A 71 22.46 8.02 -5.54
CA THR A 71 22.95 9.12 -6.39
C THR A 71 23.97 9.98 -5.68
N THR A 72 24.15 9.79 -4.37
CA THR A 72 25.04 10.68 -3.60
C THR A 72 25.94 9.88 -2.67
N THR A 73 27.21 10.27 -2.66
CA THR A 73 28.31 9.69 -1.88
C THR A 73 28.14 9.75 -0.35
N CYS A 74 27.02 10.25 0.17
CA CYS A 74 26.70 10.37 1.60
C CYS A 74 25.31 10.99 1.72
N ALA A 75 24.33 10.26 2.24
CA ALA A 75 23.22 10.84 2.99
C ALA A 75 23.78 11.49 4.27
N TYR A 76 24.50 12.61 4.13
CA TYR A 76 24.98 13.40 5.26
C TYR A 76 24.49 14.83 5.11
N TYR A 77 23.25 15.04 5.58
CA TYR A 77 22.75 16.35 5.98
C TYR A 77 21.87 16.11 7.22
N PRO A 78 22.16 16.71 8.37
CA PRO A 78 21.40 16.44 9.61
C PRO A 78 19.93 16.88 9.52
N ASP A 79 19.61 17.78 8.59
CA ASP A 79 18.25 18.30 8.43
C ASP A 79 17.48 17.62 7.27
N ASN A 80 18.19 17.16 6.22
CA ASN A 80 17.59 16.72 4.95
C ASN A 80 18.21 15.41 4.39
N GLY A 81 19.16 14.81 5.10
CA GLY A 81 19.90 13.64 4.65
C GLY A 81 19.09 12.37 4.87
N GLY A 82 19.22 11.42 3.95
CA GLY A 82 18.60 10.12 4.07
C GLY A 82 18.72 9.31 2.77
N LEU A 83 18.70 7.98 2.85
CA LEU A 83 18.31 7.14 1.71
C LEU A 83 16.80 6.91 1.75
N ASN A 84 16.17 7.06 0.58
CA ASN A 84 14.79 6.65 0.38
C ASN A 84 14.79 5.25 -0.20
N TYR A 85 13.86 4.42 0.24
CA TYR A 85 13.59 3.13 -0.38
C TYR A 85 12.16 3.15 -0.85
N ALA A 86 11.89 2.75 -2.09
CA ALA A 86 10.52 2.64 -2.54
C ALA A 86 10.25 1.34 -3.25
N ILE A 87 9.10 0.78 -2.92
CA ILE A 87 8.64 -0.49 -3.47
C ILE A 87 7.14 -0.48 -3.66
N GLY A 88 6.69 -1.12 -4.73
CA GLY A 88 5.27 -1.24 -5.00
C GLY A 88 4.96 -2.39 -5.94
N VAL A 89 3.70 -2.40 -6.36
CA VAL A 89 3.17 -3.31 -7.37
C VAL A 89 2.71 -2.49 -8.57
N TYR A 90 3.13 -2.91 -9.75
CA TYR A 90 2.77 -2.30 -11.02
C TYR A 90 2.25 -3.38 -11.98
N PRO A 91 1.19 -3.13 -12.76
CA PRO A 91 0.70 -4.08 -13.75
C PRO A 91 1.81 -4.51 -14.71
N ASN A 92 1.92 -5.80 -15.03
CA ASN A 92 3.03 -6.32 -15.83
C ASN A 92 3.12 -5.73 -17.26
N PHE A 93 2.05 -5.15 -17.77
CA PHE A 93 2.03 -4.58 -19.11
C PHE A 93 1.76 -3.07 -19.03
N ASP A 94 2.71 -2.27 -19.54
CA ASP A 94 2.68 -0.79 -19.52
C ASP A 94 1.43 -0.14 -20.15
N ASN A 95 0.63 -0.91 -20.89
CA ASN A 95 -0.61 -0.46 -21.53
C ASN A 95 -1.88 -1.07 -20.92
N GLU A 96 -1.77 -1.80 -19.82
CA GLU A 96 -2.95 -2.29 -19.08
C GLU A 96 -3.49 -1.19 -18.18
N ALA A 97 -4.74 -0.79 -18.43
CA ALA A 97 -5.47 0.15 -17.58
C ALA A 97 -5.85 -0.53 -16.25
N ARG A 98 -4.87 -0.67 -15.36
CA ARG A 98 -4.99 -1.35 -14.07
C ARG A 98 -4.34 -0.53 -12.96
N PRO A 99 -4.78 -0.73 -11.70
CA PRO A 99 -4.23 0.06 -10.61
C PRO A 99 -2.76 -0.28 -10.33
N ASN A 100 -2.00 0.71 -9.85
CA ASN A 100 -0.67 0.50 -9.26
C ASN A 100 -0.60 1.17 -7.89
N MET A 101 0.30 0.68 -7.03
CA MET A 101 0.49 1.24 -5.70
C MET A 101 1.93 1.05 -5.22
N SER A 102 2.51 2.06 -4.59
CA SER A 102 3.86 2.00 -4.03
C SER A 102 3.93 2.67 -2.67
N PHE A 103 4.87 2.19 -1.85
CA PHE A 103 5.27 2.76 -0.59
C PHE A 103 6.68 3.33 -0.73
N ASP A 104 6.85 4.56 -0.28
CA ASP A 104 8.12 5.27 -0.22
C ASP A 104 8.50 5.44 1.26
N PHE A 105 9.59 4.80 1.66
CA PHE A 105 10.21 4.92 2.97
C PHE A 105 11.18 6.08 2.96
N ILE A 106 10.80 7.20 3.59
CA ILE A 106 11.49 8.48 3.41
C ILE A 106 12.64 8.63 4.41
N ARG A 107 13.85 8.78 3.88
CA ARG A 107 15.08 9.11 4.61
C ARG A 107 15.37 8.18 5.79
N MET A 108 15.12 6.88 5.63
CA MET A 108 15.31 5.89 6.71
C MET A 108 16.75 5.74 7.20
N TYR A 109 17.72 6.29 6.47
CA TYR A 109 19.14 6.04 6.75
C TYR A 109 20.08 7.21 6.45
N LEU A 110 20.96 7.55 7.41
CA LEU A 110 22.06 8.51 7.28
C LEU A 110 23.41 7.75 7.24
N CYS A 111 24.29 8.07 6.28
CA CYS A 111 25.43 7.21 5.87
C CYS A 111 26.51 6.85 6.94
N GLY A 112 27.13 5.68 6.71
CA GLY A 112 28.38 5.12 7.26
C GLY A 112 29.25 4.48 6.14
N SER A 113 30.26 3.64 6.46
CA SER A 113 31.06 2.88 5.46
C SER A 113 30.25 1.88 4.61
N GLU A 114 30.73 1.46 3.43
CA GLU A 114 30.03 0.46 2.57
C GLU A 114 29.74 -0.87 3.31
N ASP A 115 30.70 -1.40 4.06
CA ASP A 115 30.51 -2.60 4.90
C ASP A 115 29.41 -2.40 5.97
N SER A 116 29.17 -1.15 6.39
CA SER A 116 28.08 -0.81 7.31
C SER A 116 26.76 -0.53 6.62
N ALA A 117 26.72 -0.20 5.32
CA ALA A 117 25.49 0.12 4.61
C ALA A 117 24.57 -1.11 4.47
N ALA A 118 25.15 -2.28 4.17
CA ALA A 118 24.42 -3.55 4.13
C ALA A 118 23.85 -3.95 5.50
N GLN A 119 24.64 -3.80 6.56
CA GLN A 119 24.19 -4.08 7.92
C GLN A 119 23.10 -3.08 8.35
N MET A 120 23.28 -1.80 8.02
CA MET A 120 22.33 -0.74 8.34
C MET A 120 21.04 -0.82 7.53
N PHE A 121 21.08 -1.33 6.29
CA PHE A 121 19.87 -1.68 5.54
C PHE A 121 19.04 -2.70 6.30
N ASN A 122 19.67 -3.76 6.81
CA ASN A 122 18.99 -4.80 7.63
C ASN A 122 18.38 -4.25 8.92
N ASP A 123 18.83 -3.09 9.39
CA ASP A 123 18.28 -2.39 10.55
C ASP A 123 17.29 -1.25 10.17
N ALA A 124 17.11 -0.95 8.88
CA ALA A 124 16.37 0.23 8.41
C ALA A 124 14.84 0.11 8.49
N PHE A 125 14.32 -1.11 8.64
CA PHE A 125 12.88 -1.39 8.68
C PHE A 125 12.48 -2.13 9.96
N PRO A 126 12.60 -1.48 11.15
CA PRO A 126 12.18 -2.09 12.39
C PRO A 126 10.68 -2.40 12.39
N ILE A 127 10.31 -3.44 13.15
CA ILE A 127 8.91 -3.76 13.47
C ILE A 127 8.38 -2.65 14.39
N SER A 128 7.64 -1.70 13.81
CA SER A 128 7.08 -0.55 14.51
C SER A 128 5.94 0.07 13.72
N SER A 129 5.22 0.99 14.36
CA SER A 129 4.35 1.95 13.68
C SER A 129 5.17 3.08 13.06
N TYR A 130 4.69 3.59 11.94
CA TYR A 130 5.29 4.70 11.20
C TYR A 130 4.25 5.80 10.98
N ASP A 131 4.70 7.05 11.03
CA ASP A 131 3.89 8.18 10.62
C ASP A 131 3.88 8.31 9.09
N TYR A 132 2.84 8.95 8.55
CA TYR A 132 2.75 9.25 7.13
C TYR A 132 3.39 10.60 6.81
N ALA A 133 4.20 10.63 5.76
CA ALA A 133 4.69 11.87 5.21
C ALA A 133 3.54 12.63 4.53
N ILE A 134 3.39 13.88 4.94
CA ILE A 134 2.39 14.83 4.40
C ILE A 134 3.02 15.91 3.52
N SER A 135 4.34 15.84 3.26
CA SER A 135 5.05 16.77 2.38
C SER A 135 6.24 16.09 1.73
N ASP A 136 6.42 16.36 0.44
CA ASP A 136 7.57 15.99 -0.38
C ASP A 136 8.77 16.94 -0.22
N ASN A 137 8.61 17.97 0.62
CA ASN A 137 9.63 18.98 0.80
C ASN A 137 10.91 18.34 1.35
N VAL A 138 12.02 18.53 0.65
CA VAL A 138 13.32 17.95 1.03
C VAL A 138 13.83 18.40 2.41
N VAL A 139 13.29 19.50 2.94
CA VAL A 139 13.65 20.10 4.24
C VAL A 139 12.62 19.82 5.32
N ASN A 140 11.33 19.95 5.00
CA ASN A 140 10.23 19.84 5.97
C ASN A 140 9.50 18.50 5.92
N GLY A 141 9.79 17.67 4.92
CA GLY A 141 9.33 16.28 4.87
C GLY A 141 9.98 15.49 6.01
N SER A 142 9.26 14.53 6.56
CA SER A 142 9.69 13.81 7.75
C SER A 142 10.68 12.70 7.40
N THR A 143 11.75 12.61 8.17
CA THR A 143 12.67 11.47 8.18
C THR A 143 12.06 10.34 8.99
N GLY A 144 12.00 9.13 8.44
CA GLY A 144 11.42 7.99 9.15
C GLY A 144 9.92 7.78 8.87
N ASP A 145 9.32 8.56 7.98
CA ASP A 145 7.91 8.45 7.62
C ASP A 145 7.69 7.69 6.31
N ILE A 146 6.45 7.29 6.08
CA ILE A 146 6.00 6.58 4.87
C ILE A 146 5.17 7.51 3.99
N SER A 147 5.47 7.54 2.69
CA SER A 147 4.53 8.05 1.69
C SER A 147 3.93 6.88 0.92
N VAL A 148 2.66 7.00 0.56
CA VAL A 148 1.99 6.02 -0.30
C VAL A 148 1.48 6.73 -1.54
N SER A 149 1.69 6.12 -2.69
CA SER A 149 1.20 6.58 -3.99
C SER A 149 0.35 5.51 -4.63
N TYR A 150 -0.73 5.92 -5.28
CA TYR A 150 -1.68 5.05 -5.95
C TYR A 150 -2.15 5.70 -7.24
N SER A 151 -2.31 4.89 -8.28
CA SER A 151 -3.06 5.28 -9.46
C SER A 151 -4.12 4.21 -9.74
N PRO A 152 -5.39 4.60 -9.96
CA PRO A 152 -6.43 3.64 -10.33
C PRO A 152 -6.23 3.05 -11.74
N ASP A 153 -5.47 3.74 -12.60
CA ASP A 153 -5.16 3.33 -13.95
C ASP A 153 -3.74 3.77 -14.30
N SER A 154 -2.83 2.80 -14.38
CA SER A 154 -1.41 3.03 -14.66
C SER A 154 -1.09 3.65 -16.01
N THR A 155 -2.09 3.82 -16.90
CA THR A 155 -1.93 4.40 -18.24
C THR A 155 -2.30 5.88 -18.32
N VAL A 156 -2.82 6.47 -17.23
CA VAL A 156 -3.23 7.88 -17.16
C VAL A 156 -2.49 8.65 -16.07
N GLU A 157 -2.43 9.98 -16.19
CA GLU A 157 -1.84 10.88 -15.20
C GLU A 157 -2.81 11.20 -14.05
N GLU A 158 -3.44 10.17 -13.48
CA GLU A 158 -4.27 10.31 -12.28
C GLU A 158 -3.60 9.62 -11.11
N TRP A 159 -3.25 10.41 -10.09
CA TRP A 159 -2.48 9.95 -8.94
C TRP A 159 -3.12 10.42 -7.65
N TYR A 160 -3.07 9.54 -6.65
CA TYR A 160 -3.45 9.82 -5.29
C TYR A 160 -2.24 9.57 -4.39
N SER A 161 -2.05 10.40 -3.38
CA SER A 161 -0.93 10.26 -2.45
C SER A 161 -1.32 10.65 -1.02
N THR A 162 -0.56 10.17 -0.04
CA THR A 162 -0.63 10.66 1.34
C THR A 162 -0.11 12.09 1.49
N LEU A 163 0.67 12.56 0.53
CA LEU A 163 1.28 13.90 0.52
C LEU A 163 0.21 15.00 0.43
N GLY A 164 0.34 16.05 1.26
CA GLY A 164 -0.48 17.26 1.22
C GLY A 164 -1.83 17.18 1.94
N GLY A 165 -2.17 16.05 2.56
CA GLY A 165 -3.47 15.81 3.21
C GLY A 165 -3.43 15.49 4.70
N ASP A 166 -4.60 15.46 5.34
CA ASP A 166 -4.78 15.11 6.75
C ASP A 166 -4.83 13.60 6.97
N GLN A 167 -3.84 13.05 7.66
CA GLN A 167 -3.74 11.61 7.95
C GLN A 167 -4.32 11.23 9.31
N SER A 168 -5.18 12.08 9.90
CA SER A 168 -5.88 11.74 11.14
C SER A 168 -6.72 10.47 10.96
N GLY A 169 -6.45 9.46 11.79
CA GLY A 169 -7.08 8.14 11.76
C GLY A 169 -6.38 7.10 10.87
N SER A 170 -5.34 7.51 10.12
CA SER A 170 -4.48 6.60 9.36
C SER A 170 -3.47 5.89 10.26
N ASN A 171 -2.98 4.72 9.85
CA ASN A 171 -1.96 3.92 10.53
C ASN A 171 -1.12 3.17 9.49
N PHE A 172 0.19 3.09 9.71
CA PHE A 172 1.08 2.18 8.99
C PHE A 172 1.94 1.43 10.01
N GLU A 173 2.00 0.11 9.91
CA GLU A 173 2.79 -0.73 10.81
C GLU A 173 3.50 -1.82 10.03
N ILE A 174 4.80 -1.96 10.23
CA ILE A 174 5.55 -3.17 9.88
C ILE A 174 5.39 -4.15 11.03
N THR A 175 4.78 -5.31 10.77
CA THR A 175 4.55 -6.36 11.76
C THR A 175 5.58 -7.49 11.66
N SER A 176 6.22 -7.64 10.51
CA SER A 176 7.32 -8.58 10.28
C SER A 176 8.37 -7.95 9.36
N SER A 177 9.64 -8.14 9.70
CA SER A 177 10.78 -7.77 8.86
C SER A 177 11.80 -8.90 8.92
N THR A 178 11.97 -9.60 7.80
CA THR A 178 12.80 -10.82 7.73
C THR A 178 13.89 -10.67 6.69
N ASN A 179 15.15 -10.86 7.08
CA ASN A 179 16.27 -10.85 6.14
C ASN A 179 16.17 -12.04 5.16
N THR A 180 16.21 -11.75 3.87
CA THR A 180 16.08 -12.73 2.77
C THR A 180 17.28 -12.74 1.82
N ASN A 181 18.43 -12.23 2.29
CA ASN A 181 19.68 -12.16 1.52
C ASN A 181 19.99 -13.44 0.74
N VAL A 182 20.40 -13.29 -0.51
CA VAL A 182 20.85 -14.40 -1.36
C VAL A 182 22.35 -14.58 -1.20
N ILE A 183 22.79 -15.74 -0.71
CA ILE A 183 24.22 -16.04 -0.46
C ILE A 183 24.66 -17.20 -1.38
N PHE A 184 25.76 -17.00 -2.10
CA PHE A 184 26.42 -18.03 -2.90
C PHE A 184 27.84 -18.29 -2.39
N GLY A 185 28.03 -19.44 -1.73
CA GLY A 185 29.30 -19.77 -1.07
C GLY A 185 29.57 -18.84 0.11
N ALA A 186 30.60 -18.00 0.01
CA ALA A 186 30.95 -16.99 1.01
C ALA A 186 30.61 -15.55 0.55
N GLN A 187 29.94 -15.39 -0.59
CA GLN A 187 29.58 -14.10 -1.15
C GLN A 187 28.08 -13.86 -1.01
N THR A 188 27.71 -12.67 -0.52
CA THR A 188 26.34 -12.16 -0.60
C THR A 188 26.13 -11.63 -2.02
N ILE A 189 25.14 -12.18 -2.72
CA ILE A 189 24.77 -11.83 -4.10
C ILE A 189 23.66 -10.78 -4.10
N GLU A 190 22.75 -10.83 -3.14
CA GLU A 190 21.67 -9.87 -2.97
C GLU A 190 21.43 -9.65 -1.47
N ILE A 191 21.20 -8.40 -1.08
CA ILE A 191 20.78 -8.04 0.27
C ILE A 191 19.31 -7.61 0.17
N SER A 192 18.45 -8.23 0.97
CA SER A 192 17.02 -8.02 0.89
C SER A 192 16.33 -8.29 2.23
N GLN A 193 15.19 -7.65 2.42
CA GLN A 193 14.27 -7.90 3.53
C GLN A 193 12.87 -8.09 3.00
N LEU A 194 12.19 -9.12 3.50
CA LEU A 194 10.75 -9.27 3.31
C LEU A 194 10.03 -8.51 4.42
N LEU A 195 9.28 -7.48 4.04
CA LEU A 195 8.46 -6.67 4.93
C LEU A 195 7.01 -7.13 4.83
N GLU A 196 6.38 -7.36 5.98
CA GLU A 196 4.95 -7.56 6.09
C GLU A 196 4.36 -6.58 7.09
N GLY A 197 3.12 -6.17 6.88
CA GLY A 197 2.51 -5.17 7.72
C GLY A 197 1.07 -4.88 7.39
N ASN A 198 0.51 -3.98 8.18
CA ASN A 198 -0.86 -3.51 8.06
C ASN A 198 -0.89 -2.01 7.85
N PHE A 199 -1.90 -1.52 7.14
CA PHE A 199 -2.08 -0.09 6.94
C PHE A 199 -3.55 0.29 6.78
N SER A 200 -3.84 1.54 7.09
CA SER A 200 -5.10 2.21 6.76
C SER A 200 -4.80 3.67 6.53
N LEU A 201 -5.30 4.27 5.46
CA LEU A 201 -4.88 5.60 5.07
C LEU A 201 -5.91 6.34 4.22
N LYS A 202 -5.67 7.64 4.05
CA LYS A 202 -6.37 8.47 3.08
C LYS A 202 -5.38 8.87 1.99
N LEU A 203 -5.77 8.75 0.74
CA LEU A 203 -5.00 9.27 -0.39
C LEU A 203 -5.78 10.40 -1.04
N TYR A 204 -5.06 11.47 -1.34
CA TYR A 204 -5.59 12.70 -1.89
C TYR A 204 -5.19 12.79 -3.35
N ASN A 205 -6.14 13.08 -4.22
CA ASN A 205 -5.82 13.30 -5.63
C ASN A 205 -4.86 14.49 -5.76
N THR A 206 -3.77 14.30 -6.50
CA THR A 206 -2.67 15.29 -6.59
C THR A 206 -3.07 16.58 -7.32
N GLU A 207 -4.05 16.49 -8.23
CA GLU A 207 -4.60 17.62 -8.98
C GLU A 207 -5.82 18.25 -8.26
N ASN A 208 -6.58 17.45 -7.51
CA ASN A 208 -7.75 17.89 -6.76
C ASN A 208 -7.81 17.29 -5.34
N PRO A 209 -7.20 17.93 -4.32
CA PRO A 209 -7.15 17.39 -2.95
C PRO A 209 -8.51 17.26 -2.23
N THR A 210 -9.62 17.69 -2.83
CA THR A 210 -10.96 17.43 -2.30
C THR A 210 -11.50 16.05 -2.68
N ASP A 211 -10.91 15.44 -3.69
CA ASP A 211 -11.14 14.06 -4.07
C ASP A 211 -10.20 13.15 -3.27
N VAL A 212 -10.80 12.34 -2.40
CA VAL A 212 -10.11 11.54 -1.39
C VAL A 212 -10.61 10.11 -1.49
N ILE A 213 -9.67 9.18 -1.53
CA ILE A 213 -9.94 7.75 -1.37
C ILE A 213 -9.45 7.29 0.00
N GLU A 214 -10.20 6.38 0.60
CA GLU A 214 -9.84 5.75 1.85
C GLU A 214 -9.46 4.30 1.60
N ILE A 215 -8.34 3.86 2.17
CA ILE A 215 -7.97 2.45 2.22
C ILE A 215 -8.06 1.98 3.66
N THR A 216 -8.88 0.97 3.89
CA THR A 216 -9.04 0.30 5.18
C THR A 216 -8.63 -1.16 5.08
N GLU A 217 -8.39 -1.79 6.24
CA GLU A 217 -8.01 -3.21 6.33
C GLU A 217 -6.81 -3.57 5.41
N GLY A 218 -5.89 -2.63 5.24
CA GLY A 218 -4.76 -2.77 4.35
C GLY A 218 -3.73 -3.76 4.90
N GLN A 219 -3.21 -4.60 4.02
CA GLN A 219 -2.15 -5.56 4.32
C GLN A 219 -1.13 -5.56 3.19
N PHE A 220 0.15 -5.79 3.52
CA PHE A 220 1.19 -5.91 2.51
C PHE A 220 2.21 -6.99 2.85
N LYS A 221 2.81 -7.53 1.79
CA LYS A 221 4.00 -8.38 1.80
C LYS A 221 4.87 -7.94 0.63
N LEU A 222 5.99 -7.27 0.90
CA LEU A 222 6.84 -6.65 -0.14
C LEU A 222 8.33 -6.93 0.14
N PRO A 223 9.10 -7.43 -0.83
CA PRO A 223 10.53 -7.66 -0.67
C PRO A 223 11.34 -6.40 -0.99
N MET A 224 11.87 -5.73 0.02
CA MET A 224 12.79 -4.62 -0.17
C MET A 224 14.18 -5.13 -0.51
N THR A 225 14.81 -4.59 -1.56
CA THR A 225 16.19 -4.94 -1.96
C THR A 225 17.13 -3.77 -1.78
N PHE A 226 18.35 -4.06 -1.35
CA PHE A 226 19.45 -3.11 -1.29
C PHE A 226 20.24 -3.20 -2.61
N ASP A 227 20.21 -2.12 -3.39
CA ASP A 227 20.96 -1.95 -4.66
C ASP A 227 22.18 -1.07 -4.45
#